data_AF-A0A7C0XT48-F1
#
_entry.id   AF-A0A7C0XT48-F1
#
_cell.length_a   1.000
_cell.length_b   1.000
_cell.length_c   1.000
_cell.angle_alpha   90.00
_cell.angle_beta   90.00
_cell.angle_gamma   90.00
#
_symmetry.space_group_name_H-M   'P 1'
#
loop_
_entity.id
_entity.type
_entity.pdbx_description
1 polymer ?
#
loop_
_entity_poly.entity_id
_entity_poly.type
_entity_poly.pdbx_seq_one_letter_code
_entity_poly.pdbx_strand_id
1 'polypeptide(L)'
;MLFTGGKKRFFLFCVGLLLFFFWITSIELLYAGSIRFRIVAVNPSKIRSQRVPIKVYLPQEVTPKDVLDLGGLKLEFDPTRSLFYVYKDDIILRPAETRVFEVEIKDIWVIPPEELDVVLEQAKSLALEFKGSEYEPKAEELYQKVSKLADEIIRTQSDEMMSRSQHIGIYRKNLERLDKVKKDLGDMEKLLKLAKAPLTPEMLKKGKFTTEAPSKTATWVLIFVIMIFLALLSLVFFFTWHRQARIAHKRISQAKEETFSDEGK
;
A
#
# COMPACT_ATOMS: atom_id res chain seq x y z
N MET A 1 -54.30 -47.03 3.49
CA MET A 1 -53.28 -46.08 3.98
C MET A 1 -51.95 -46.81 3.95
N LEU A 2 -50.86 -46.13 3.56
CA LEU A 2 -49.45 -46.60 3.53
C LEU A 2 -49.04 -47.41 2.29
N PHE A 3 -48.35 -46.76 1.33
CA PHE A 3 -47.10 -47.23 0.71
C PHE A 3 -46.68 -46.31 -0.47
N THR A 4 -46.39 -45.02 -0.21
CA THR A 4 -45.85 -44.10 -1.23
C THR A 4 -44.82 -43.11 -0.65
N GLY A 5 -44.06 -43.52 0.37
CA GLY A 5 -43.06 -42.66 1.04
C GLY A 5 -41.59 -43.03 0.83
N GLY A 6 -41.29 -44.26 0.39
CA GLY A 6 -39.93 -44.81 0.44
C GLY A 6 -38.99 -44.39 -0.70
N LYS A 7 -39.49 -44.29 -1.93
CA LYS A 7 -38.64 -44.09 -3.13
C LYS A 7 -38.05 -42.67 -3.23
N LYS A 8 -38.78 -41.63 -2.81
CA LYS A 8 -38.28 -40.24 -2.81
C LYS A 8 -37.21 -39.99 -1.75
N ARG A 9 -37.32 -40.61 -0.58
CA ARG A 9 -36.32 -40.48 0.50
C ARG A 9 -35.01 -41.20 0.20
N PHE A 10 -35.06 -42.34 -0.49
CA PHE A 10 -33.86 -43.06 -0.92
C PHE A 10 -33.13 -42.32 -2.06
N PHE A 11 -33.88 -41.73 -3.00
CA PHE A 11 -33.30 -40.95 -4.10
C PHE A 11 -32.63 -39.64 -3.61
N LEU A 12 -33.25 -38.92 -2.66
CA LEU A 12 -32.63 -37.73 -2.05
C LEU A 12 -31.38 -38.07 -1.21
N PHE A 13 -31.33 -39.25 -0.59
CA PHE A 13 -30.16 -39.68 0.20
C PHE A 13 -28.97 -40.03 -0.70
N CYS A 14 -29.19 -40.68 -1.84
CA CYS A 14 -28.13 -40.99 -2.81
C CYS A 14 -27.59 -39.75 -3.54
N VAL A 15 -28.46 -38.78 -3.88
CA VAL A 15 -28.02 -37.50 -4.49
C VAL A 15 -27.26 -36.64 -3.48
N GLY A 16 -27.65 -36.64 -2.21
CA GLY A 16 -26.92 -35.95 -1.14
C GLY A 16 -25.54 -36.56 -0.85
N LEU A 17 -25.40 -37.88 -0.90
CA LEU A 17 -24.10 -38.57 -0.72
C LEU A 17 -23.16 -38.37 -1.91
N LEU A 18 -23.68 -38.32 -3.14
CA LEU A 18 -22.89 -38.00 -4.33
C LEU A 18 -22.40 -36.54 -4.35
N LEU A 19 -23.20 -35.59 -3.83
CA LEU A 19 -22.76 -34.20 -3.66
C LEU A 19 -21.78 -34.02 -2.49
N PHE A 20 -21.86 -34.85 -1.45
CA PHE A 20 -20.90 -34.86 -0.35
C PHE A 20 -19.53 -35.42 -0.77
N PHE A 21 -19.51 -36.42 -1.66
CA PHE A 21 -18.27 -36.90 -2.27
C PHE A 21 -17.68 -35.90 -3.28
N PHE A 22 -18.51 -35.13 -3.99
CA PHE A 22 -18.03 -34.08 -4.89
C PHE A 22 -17.47 -32.84 -4.16
N TRP A 23 -17.80 -32.66 -2.88
CA TRP A 23 -17.25 -31.58 -2.05
C TRP A 23 -15.93 -31.96 -1.36
N ILE A 24 -15.58 -33.26 -1.32
CA ILE A 24 -14.33 -33.75 -0.70
C ILE A 24 -13.23 -33.97 -1.76
N THR A 25 -13.54 -34.03 -3.05
CA THR A 25 -12.53 -34.17 -4.12
C THR A 25 -11.90 -32.87 -4.59
N SER A 26 -12.19 -31.73 -3.95
CA SER A 26 -11.48 -30.46 -4.20
C SER A 26 -10.26 -30.30 -3.29
N ILE A 27 -9.43 -31.33 -3.18
CA ILE A 27 -8.02 -31.10 -2.88
C ILE A 27 -7.32 -31.21 -4.22
N GLU A 28 -7.19 -30.07 -4.88
CA GLU A 28 -6.20 -29.91 -5.92
C GLU A 28 -4.86 -30.34 -5.33
N LEU A 29 -4.39 -31.52 -5.74
CA LEU A 29 -2.96 -31.79 -5.82
C LEU A 29 -2.43 -30.86 -6.92
N LEU A 30 -2.33 -29.56 -6.59
CA LEU A 30 -1.48 -28.64 -7.30
C LEU A 30 -0.11 -29.32 -7.36
N TYR A 31 0.42 -29.40 -8.56
CA TYR A 31 1.74 -29.91 -8.92
C TYR A 31 2.82 -29.25 -8.07
N ALA A 32 2.93 -29.66 -6.81
CA ALA A 32 3.97 -29.24 -5.92
C ALA A 32 5.19 -30.07 -6.34
N GLY A 33 5.93 -29.55 -7.31
CA GLY A 33 7.28 -30.02 -7.57
C GLY A 33 8.10 -29.97 -6.27
N SER A 34 9.22 -30.68 -6.24
CA SER A 34 10.20 -30.57 -5.17
C SER A 34 11.53 -30.08 -5.71
N ILE A 35 12.25 -29.35 -4.87
CA ILE A 35 13.60 -28.86 -5.12
C ILE A 35 14.54 -29.58 -4.15
N ARG A 36 15.54 -30.26 -4.71
CA ARG A 36 16.62 -30.90 -3.95
C ARG A 36 17.86 -30.01 -3.91
N PHE A 37 18.27 -29.63 -2.70
CA PHE A 37 19.52 -28.94 -2.43
C PHE A 37 20.62 -29.96 -2.12
N ARG A 38 21.69 -29.93 -2.90
CA ARG A 38 22.87 -30.77 -2.67
C ARG A 38 23.89 -30.03 -1.83
N ILE A 39 24.08 -30.49 -0.60
CA ILE A 39 25.07 -29.96 0.33
C ILE A 39 26.28 -30.88 0.31
N VAL A 40 27.42 -30.32 -0.10
CA VAL A 40 28.65 -31.10 -0.33
C VAL A 40 29.62 -30.81 0.81
N ALA A 41 30.03 -31.86 1.52
CA ALA A 41 31.11 -31.82 2.49
C ALA A 41 32.31 -32.59 1.95
N VAL A 42 33.48 -31.97 2.00
CA VAL A 42 34.72 -32.53 1.46
C VAL A 42 35.79 -32.52 2.54
N ASN A 43 36.51 -33.63 2.69
CA ASN A 43 37.77 -33.64 3.42
C ASN A 43 38.92 -33.28 2.47
N PRO A 44 39.53 -32.08 2.59
CA PRO A 44 40.63 -31.68 1.72
C PRO A 44 41.94 -32.45 2.02
N SER A 45 42.06 -33.10 3.18
CA SER A 45 43.24 -33.88 3.53
C SER A 45 43.31 -35.15 2.70
N LYS A 46 44.47 -35.40 2.08
CA LYS A 46 44.75 -36.65 1.35
C LYS A 46 45.25 -37.79 2.26
N ILE A 47 45.50 -37.50 3.54
CA ILE A 47 46.24 -38.41 4.43
C ILE A 47 45.51 -38.66 5.76
N ARG A 48 44.75 -37.69 6.28
CA ARG A 48 44.08 -37.80 7.59
C ARG A 48 42.58 -37.68 7.49
N SER A 49 41.86 -38.48 8.27
CA SER A 49 40.43 -38.25 8.50
C SER A 49 40.23 -36.96 9.28
N GLN A 50 39.20 -36.20 8.92
CA GLN A 50 38.89 -34.92 9.57
C GLN A 50 37.41 -34.87 9.94
N ARG A 51 37.13 -34.17 11.04
CA ARG A 51 35.76 -33.77 11.38
C ARG A 51 35.42 -32.53 10.56
N VAL A 52 34.37 -32.61 9.76
CA VAL A 52 33.91 -31.51 8.90
C VAL A 52 32.52 -31.08 9.38
N PRO A 53 32.38 -29.88 10.00
CA PRO A 53 31.08 -29.37 10.39
C PRO A 53 30.30 -28.91 9.15
N ILE A 54 29.02 -29.24 9.10
CA ILE A 54 28.10 -28.71 8.09
C ILE A 54 27.18 -27.70 8.78
N LYS A 55 27.10 -26.50 8.21
CA LYS A 55 26.07 -25.50 8.52
C LYS A 55 25.75 -24.71 7.27
N VAL A 56 24.54 -24.90 6.74
CA VAL A 56 24.08 -24.23 5.50
C VAL A 56 22.71 -23.61 5.75
N TYR A 57 22.59 -22.31 5.47
CA TYR A 57 21.30 -21.62 5.58
C TYR A 57 20.42 -21.96 4.37
N LEU A 58 19.15 -22.20 4.66
CA LEU A 58 18.11 -22.34 3.64
C LEU A 58 17.65 -20.94 3.18
N PRO A 59 17.05 -20.83 1.98
CA PRO A 59 16.45 -19.58 1.55
C PRO A 59 15.40 -19.08 2.55
N GLN A 60 15.25 -17.76 2.67
CA GLN A 60 14.39 -17.10 3.66
C GLN A 60 12.91 -17.49 3.58
N GLU A 61 12.45 -17.92 2.41
CA GLU A 61 11.05 -18.30 2.19
C GLU A 61 10.72 -19.67 2.79
N VAL A 62 11.73 -20.50 3.08
CA VAL A 62 11.53 -21.88 3.53
C VAL A 62 11.09 -21.90 4.99
N THR A 63 9.99 -22.61 5.24
CA THR A 63 9.53 -22.95 6.59
C THR A 63 9.68 -24.45 6.87
N PRO A 64 9.57 -24.90 8.14
CA PRO A 64 9.65 -26.32 8.46
C PRO A 64 8.57 -27.17 7.78
N LYS A 65 7.43 -26.56 7.39
CA LYS A 65 6.34 -27.25 6.71
C LYS A 65 6.66 -27.59 5.25
N ASP A 66 7.64 -26.90 4.67
CA ASP A 66 8.04 -27.06 3.27
C ASP A 66 9.14 -28.10 3.12
N VAL A 67 9.80 -28.48 4.21
CA VAL A 67 10.87 -29.50 4.19
C VAL A 67 10.25 -30.89 4.09
N LEU A 68 10.57 -31.61 3.01
CA LEU A 68 10.12 -32.97 2.76
C LEU A 68 11.12 -34.01 3.29
N ASP A 69 12.41 -33.77 3.11
CA ASP A 69 13.50 -34.60 3.64
C ASP A 69 14.73 -33.73 3.98
N LEU A 70 15.36 -34.02 5.11
CA LEU A 70 16.59 -33.36 5.58
C LEU A 70 17.87 -34.08 5.16
N GLY A 71 17.78 -35.25 4.52
CA GLY A 71 18.94 -36.01 4.06
C GLY A 71 19.86 -36.45 5.21
N GLY A 72 19.30 -36.64 6.41
CA GLY A 72 20.05 -36.98 7.62
C GLY A 72 20.82 -35.81 8.26
N LEU A 73 20.49 -34.57 7.90
CA LEU A 73 20.87 -33.34 8.61
C LEU A 73 19.80 -32.97 9.65
N LYS A 74 20.12 -32.03 10.54
CA LYS A 74 19.18 -31.43 11.48
C LYS A 74 18.78 -30.03 11.03
N LEU A 75 17.54 -29.63 11.30
CA LEU A 75 17.02 -28.29 11.02
C LEU A 75 16.98 -27.47 12.31
N GLU A 76 17.42 -26.23 12.25
CA GLU A 76 17.33 -25.28 13.36
C GLU A 76 17.10 -23.86 12.85
N PHE A 77 16.55 -23.00 13.72
CA PHE A 77 16.25 -21.61 13.41
C PHE A 77 17.27 -20.69 14.07
N ASP A 78 17.89 -19.80 13.29
CA ASP A 78 18.71 -18.72 13.82
C ASP A 78 17.84 -17.48 14.03
N PRO A 79 17.52 -17.09 15.28
CA PRO A 79 16.68 -15.93 15.55
C PRO A 79 17.36 -14.60 15.19
N THR A 80 18.69 -14.56 15.13
CA THR A 80 19.43 -13.34 14.77
C THR A 80 19.27 -13.04 13.28
N ARG A 81 19.30 -14.09 12.46
CA ARG A 81 19.16 -13.99 11.00
C ARG A 81 17.72 -14.15 10.53
N SER A 82 16.85 -14.66 11.40
CA SER A 82 15.49 -15.09 11.06
C SER A 82 15.46 -16.10 9.91
N LEU A 83 16.41 -17.04 9.91
CA LEU A 83 16.57 -18.04 8.86
C LEU A 83 16.69 -19.44 9.45
N PHE A 84 16.13 -20.42 8.73
CA PHE A 84 16.42 -21.81 8.99
C PHE A 84 17.77 -22.21 8.41
N TYR A 85 18.47 -23.10 9.10
CA TYR A 85 19.68 -23.73 8.60
C TYR A 85 19.66 -25.23 8.88
N VAL A 86 20.33 -25.95 8.00
CA VAL A 86 20.60 -27.37 8.18
C VAL A 86 22.03 -27.56 8.65
N TYR A 87 22.23 -28.47 9.59
CA TYR A 87 23.54 -28.70 10.19
C TYR A 87 23.80 -30.14 10.60
N LYS A 88 25.09 -30.45 10.78
CA LYS A 88 25.60 -31.68 11.37
C LYS A 88 27.05 -31.48 11.84
N ASP A 89 27.29 -31.61 13.13
CA ASP A 89 28.58 -31.25 13.74
C ASP A 89 29.62 -32.39 13.70
N ASP A 90 29.17 -33.65 13.72
CA ASP A 90 30.03 -34.82 13.97
C ASP A 90 30.24 -35.71 12.74
N ILE A 91 30.44 -35.12 11.55
CA ILE A 91 30.77 -35.90 10.36
C ILE A 91 32.27 -36.12 10.30
N ILE A 92 32.67 -37.39 10.43
CA ILE A 92 34.04 -37.82 10.15
C ILE A 92 34.11 -38.25 8.69
N LEU A 93 34.97 -37.59 7.92
CA LEU A 93 35.24 -37.91 6.53
C LEU A 93 36.65 -38.50 6.40
N ARG A 94 36.78 -39.59 5.65
CA ARG A 94 38.08 -40.21 5.32
C ARG A 94 38.91 -39.27 4.44
N PRO A 95 40.23 -39.53 4.29
CA PRO A 95 41.05 -38.71 3.41
C PRO A 95 40.47 -38.64 1.99
N ALA A 96 40.38 -37.44 1.43
CA ALA A 96 39.80 -37.13 0.13
C ALA A 96 38.34 -37.60 -0.07
N GLU A 97 37.60 -37.90 1.01
CA GLU A 97 36.20 -38.27 0.92
C GLU A 97 35.32 -37.05 0.68
N THR A 98 34.43 -37.16 -0.31
CA THR A 98 33.34 -36.23 -0.56
C THR A 98 32.03 -36.91 -0.21
N ARG A 99 31.23 -36.29 0.64
CA ARG A 99 29.90 -36.76 1.01
C ARG A 99 28.86 -35.70 0.63
N VAL A 100 27.81 -36.13 -0.05
CA VAL A 100 26.70 -35.27 -0.47
C VAL A 100 25.47 -35.59 0.36
N PHE A 101 24.83 -34.55 0.88
CA PHE A 101 23.57 -34.60 1.58
C PHE A 101 22.52 -33.92 0.70
N GLU A 102 21.36 -34.56 0.53
CA GLU A 102 20.28 -34.01 -0.27
C GLU A 102 19.15 -33.58 0.65
N VAL A 103 18.86 -32.27 0.67
CA VAL A 103 17.72 -31.71 1.40
C VAL A 103 16.62 -31.46 0.38
N GLU A 104 15.49 -32.11 0.54
CA GLU A 104 14.33 -31.98 -0.34
C GLU A 104 13.30 -31.04 0.26
N ILE A 105 12.92 -30.04 -0.51
CA ILE A 105 11.98 -28.99 -0.10
C ILE A 105 10.89 -28.92 -1.16
N LYS A 106 9.64 -28.75 -0.74
CA LYS A 106 8.52 -28.43 -1.62
C LYS A 106 8.84 -27.17 -2.41
N ASP A 107 8.53 -27.16 -3.70
CA ASP A 107 8.69 -25.97 -4.52
C ASP A 107 7.64 -24.93 -4.11
N ILE A 108 8.11 -23.93 -3.37
CA ILE A 108 7.32 -22.79 -2.87
C ILE A 108 7.58 -21.51 -3.68
N TRP A 109 8.51 -21.56 -4.64
CA TRP A 109 8.93 -20.39 -5.41
C TRP A 109 8.13 -20.26 -6.71
N VAL A 110 6.81 -20.34 -6.56
CA VAL A 110 5.84 -20.25 -7.65
C VAL A 110 4.79 -19.21 -7.25
N ILE A 111 4.54 -18.24 -8.12
CA ILE A 111 3.41 -17.32 -8.00
C ILE A 111 2.17 -18.06 -8.52
N PRO A 112 1.11 -18.23 -7.71
CA PRO A 112 -0.10 -18.93 -8.11
C PRO A 112 -0.76 -18.24 -9.33
N PRO A 113 -1.26 -19.01 -10.32
CA PRO A 113 -1.96 -18.44 -11.48
C PRO A 113 -3.13 -17.53 -11.09
N GLU A 114 -3.85 -17.89 -10.03
CA GLU A 114 -5.01 -17.15 -9.54
C GLU A 114 -4.61 -15.75 -9.06
N GLU A 115 -3.41 -15.60 -8.49
CA GLU A 115 -2.89 -14.29 -8.10
C GLU A 115 -2.60 -13.41 -9.33
N LEU A 116 -2.08 -14.00 -10.41
CA LEU A 116 -1.85 -13.30 -11.67
C LEU A 116 -3.17 -12.89 -12.33
N ASP A 117 -4.16 -13.79 -12.34
CA ASP A 117 -5.48 -13.55 -12.90
C ASP A 117 -6.20 -12.39 -12.20
N VAL A 118 -6.13 -12.31 -10.87
CA VAL A 118 -6.72 -11.19 -10.11
C VAL A 118 -6.12 -9.85 -10.54
N VAL A 119 -4.80 -9.78 -10.70
CA VAL A 119 -4.10 -8.54 -11.09
C VAL A 119 -4.41 -8.18 -12.55
N LEU A 120 -4.48 -9.18 -13.43
CA LEU A 120 -4.88 -9.04 -14.83
C LEU A 120 -6.30 -8.49 -14.97
N GLU A 121 -7.27 -9.08 -14.28
CA GLU A 121 -8.67 -8.66 -14.33
C GLU A 121 -8.86 -7.27 -13.71
N GLN A 122 -8.13 -6.93 -12.63
CA GLN A 122 -8.12 -5.56 -12.10
C GLN A 122 -7.60 -4.55 -13.14
N ALA A 123 -6.49 -4.86 -13.81
CA ALA A 123 -5.91 -3.99 -14.83
C ALA A 123 -6.85 -3.79 -16.02
N LYS A 124 -7.47 -4.88 -16.50
CA LYS A 124 -8.45 -4.87 -17.57
C LYS A 124 -9.69 -4.05 -17.20
N SER A 125 -10.22 -4.26 -16.00
CA SER A 125 -11.37 -3.48 -15.49
C SER A 125 -11.05 -1.99 -15.43
N LEU A 126 -9.86 -1.62 -14.95
CA LEU A 126 -9.43 -0.21 -14.92
C LEU A 126 -9.32 0.37 -16.33
N ALA A 127 -8.69 -0.34 -17.27
CA ALA A 127 -8.58 0.12 -18.66
C ALA A 127 -9.96 0.35 -19.30
N LEU A 128 -10.92 -0.54 -19.06
CA LEU A 128 -12.30 -0.38 -19.53
C LEU A 128 -12.99 0.86 -18.93
N GLU A 129 -12.78 1.14 -17.65
CA GLU A 129 -13.38 2.28 -16.94
C GLU A 129 -12.83 3.65 -17.40
N PHE A 130 -11.61 3.67 -17.94
CA PHE A 130 -11.00 4.88 -18.49
C PHE A 130 -11.25 5.07 -20.00
N LYS A 131 -11.99 4.18 -20.67
CA LYS A 131 -12.32 4.34 -22.10
C LYS A 131 -13.04 5.67 -22.37
N GLY A 132 -12.57 6.38 -23.39
CA GLY A 132 -13.07 7.71 -23.77
C GLY A 132 -12.59 8.85 -22.88
N SER A 133 -11.71 8.60 -21.91
CA SER A 133 -11.11 9.63 -21.04
C SER A 133 -9.73 10.07 -21.52
N GLU A 134 -9.22 11.18 -20.99
CA GLU A 134 -7.83 11.62 -21.23
C GLU A 134 -6.78 10.63 -20.70
N TYR A 135 -7.17 9.76 -19.77
CA TYR A 135 -6.29 8.76 -19.17
C TYR A 135 -6.33 7.39 -19.87
N GLU A 136 -7.18 7.22 -20.89
CA GLU A 136 -7.31 5.96 -21.65
C GLU A 136 -5.96 5.40 -22.13
N PRO A 137 -5.06 6.17 -22.79
CA PRO A 137 -3.80 5.63 -23.29
C PRO A 137 -2.91 5.08 -22.18
N LYS A 138 -2.91 5.76 -21.02
CA LYS A 138 -2.12 5.36 -19.85
C LYS A 138 -2.69 4.11 -19.18
N ALA A 139 -4.02 4.00 -19.12
CA ALA A 139 -4.69 2.83 -18.56
C ALA A 139 -4.49 1.59 -19.45
N GLU A 140 -4.55 1.76 -20.77
CA GLU A 140 -4.27 0.68 -21.73
C GLU A 140 -2.80 0.25 -21.67
N GLU A 141 -1.85 1.20 -21.62
CA GLU A 141 -0.42 0.88 -21.46
C GLU A 141 -0.17 0.05 -20.18
N LEU A 142 -0.81 0.44 -19.07
CA LEU A 142 -0.70 -0.28 -17.81
C LEU A 142 -1.26 -1.71 -17.93
N TYR A 143 -2.44 -1.87 -18.57
CA TYR A 143 -3.01 -3.19 -18.84
C TYR A 143 -2.08 -4.07 -19.68
N GLN A 144 -1.53 -3.55 -20.78
CA GLN A 144 -0.59 -4.30 -21.63
C GLN A 144 0.69 -4.69 -20.87
N LYS A 145 1.20 -3.80 -20.03
CA LYS A 145 2.35 -4.08 -19.15
C LYS A 145 2.03 -5.19 -18.14
N VAL A 146 0.84 -5.19 -17.55
CA VAL A 146 0.38 -6.24 -16.63
C VAL A 146 0.28 -7.58 -17.35
N SER A 147 -0.40 -7.60 -18.51
CA SER A 147 -0.59 -8.83 -19.30
C SER A 147 0.74 -9.44 -19.69
N LYS A 148 1.66 -8.63 -20.23
CA LYS A 148 3.00 -9.09 -20.61
C LYS A 148 3.77 -9.62 -19.41
N LEU A 149 3.66 -8.97 -18.25
CA LEU A 149 4.32 -9.45 -17.02
C LEU A 149 3.76 -10.80 -16.58
N ALA A 150 2.43 -10.97 -16.57
CA ALA A 150 1.80 -12.23 -16.20
C ALA A 150 2.25 -13.38 -17.14
N ASP A 151 2.25 -13.14 -18.45
CA ASP A 151 2.72 -14.11 -19.44
C ASP A 151 4.20 -14.48 -19.23
N GLU A 152 5.05 -13.49 -18.96
CA GLU A 152 6.47 -13.70 -18.65
C GLU A 152 6.65 -14.53 -17.37
N ILE A 153 5.87 -14.28 -16.32
CA ILE A 153 5.92 -15.04 -15.07
C ILE A 153 5.51 -16.49 -15.32
N ILE A 154 4.39 -16.73 -16.00
CA ILE A 154 3.90 -18.09 -16.32
C ILE A 154 4.96 -18.86 -17.12
N ARG A 155 5.53 -18.23 -18.16
CA ARG A 155 6.55 -18.84 -19.01
C ARG A 155 7.83 -19.14 -18.25
N THR A 156 8.28 -18.24 -17.38
CA THR A 156 9.51 -18.46 -16.61
C THR A 156 9.32 -19.53 -15.54
N GLN A 157 8.17 -19.60 -14.87
CA GLN A 157 7.91 -20.64 -13.86
C GLN A 157 7.76 -22.04 -14.44
N SER A 158 7.41 -22.16 -15.72
CA SER A 158 7.26 -23.44 -16.42
C SER A 158 8.54 -23.88 -17.15
N ASP A 159 9.63 -23.10 -17.09
CA ASP A 159 10.89 -23.44 -17.75
C ASP A 159 11.71 -24.45 -16.92
N GLU A 160 11.56 -25.74 -17.26
CA GLU A 160 12.27 -26.85 -16.63
C GLU A 160 13.79 -26.84 -16.87
N MET A 161 14.28 -26.07 -17.85
CA MET A 161 15.72 -26.01 -18.16
C MET A 161 16.50 -25.11 -17.19
N MET A 162 15.79 -24.31 -16.37
CA MET A 162 16.43 -23.39 -15.44
C MET A 162 17.01 -24.09 -14.21
N SER A 163 18.18 -23.63 -13.77
CA SER A 163 18.73 -24.10 -12.49
C SER A 163 17.86 -23.63 -11.33
N ARG A 164 17.87 -24.38 -10.22
CA ARG A 164 17.05 -24.09 -9.04
C ARG A 164 17.39 -22.75 -8.38
N SER A 165 18.66 -22.38 -8.37
CA SER A 165 19.09 -21.05 -7.89
C SER A 165 18.58 -19.92 -8.78
N GLN A 166 18.57 -20.12 -10.10
CA GLN A 166 17.97 -19.17 -11.04
C GLN A 166 16.46 -19.07 -10.85
N HIS A 167 15.77 -20.20 -10.69
CA HIS A 167 14.32 -20.25 -10.42
C HIS A 167 13.95 -19.39 -9.19
N ILE A 168 14.62 -19.61 -8.05
CA ILE A 168 14.43 -18.82 -6.83
C ILE A 168 14.71 -17.33 -7.06
N GLY A 169 15.80 -17.01 -7.78
CA GLY A 169 16.15 -15.62 -8.10
C GLY A 169 15.13 -14.92 -8.99
N ILE A 170 14.58 -15.63 -9.98
CA ILE A 170 13.54 -15.11 -10.88
C ILE A 170 12.23 -14.91 -10.11
N TYR A 171 11.84 -15.87 -9.26
CA TYR A 171 10.68 -15.72 -8.38
C TYR A 171 10.74 -14.43 -7.57
N ARG A 172 11.86 -14.16 -6.89
CA ARG A 172 12.04 -12.91 -6.10
C ARG A 172 11.91 -11.65 -6.95
N LYS A 173 12.52 -11.65 -8.15
CA LYS A 173 12.39 -10.52 -9.09
C LYS A 173 10.95 -10.35 -9.56
N ASN A 174 10.24 -11.45 -9.81
CA ASN A 174 8.85 -11.42 -10.24
C ASN A 174 7.94 -10.87 -9.13
N LEU A 175 8.18 -11.20 -7.86
CA LEU A 175 7.49 -10.58 -6.74
C LEU A 175 7.68 -9.06 -6.70
N GLU A 176 8.90 -8.57 -6.90
CA GLU A 176 9.17 -7.12 -6.96
C GLU A 176 8.44 -6.44 -8.13
N ARG A 177 8.45 -7.07 -9.31
CA ARG A 177 7.75 -6.56 -10.50
C ARG A 177 6.24 -6.54 -10.29
N LEU A 178 5.69 -7.58 -9.66
CA LEU A 178 4.27 -7.71 -9.37
C LEU A 178 3.82 -6.67 -8.34
N ASP A 179 4.59 -6.46 -7.26
CA ASP A 179 4.34 -5.42 -6.27
C ASP A 179 4.33 -4.02 -6.90
N LYS A 180 5.28 -3.74 -7.81
CA LYS A 180 5.30 -2.48 -8.55
C LYS A 180 4.04 -2.29 -9.40
N VAL A 181 3.61 -3.32 -10.12
CA VAL A 181 2.39 -3.26 -10.94
C VAL A 181 1.14 -3.08 -10.06
N LYS A 182 1.04 -3.79 -8.93
CA LYS A 182 -0.06 -3.62 -7.96
C LYS A 182 -0.12 -2.18 -7.44
N LYS A 183 1.03 -1.55 -7.18
CA LYS A 183 1.11 -0.13 -6.80
C LYS A 183 0.64 0.79 -7.93
N ASP A 184 1.14 0.59 -9.15
CA ASP A 184 0.72 1.35 -10.34
C ASP A 184 -0.80 1.27 -10.55
N LEU A 185 -1.40 0.07 -10.38
CA LEU A 185 -2.85 -0.15 -10.45
C LEU A 185 -3.60 0.58 -9.34
N GLY A 186 -3.10 0.52 -8.09
CA GLY A 186 -3.70 1.23 -6.97
C GLY A 186 -3.68 2.74 -7.14
N ASP A 187 -2.63 3.30 -7.75
CA ASP A 187 -2.57 4.73 -8.07
C ASP A 187 -3.52 5.11 -9.20
N MET A 188 -3.66 4.26 -10.22
CA MET A 188 -4.65 4.45 -11.27
C MET A 188 -6.09 4.38 -10.75
N GLU A 189 -6.37 3.47 -9.80
CA GLU A 189 -7.67 3.37 -9.15
C GLU A 189 -8.01 4.61 -8.32
N LYS A 190 -7.02 5.21 -7.64
CA LYS A 190 -7.20 6.50 -6.96
C LYS A 190 -7.58 7.61 -7.94
N LEU A 191 -6.93 7.67 -9.11
CA LEU A 191 -7.30 8.62 -10.16
C LEU A 191 -8.73 8.40 -10.64
N LEU A 192 -9.15 7.14 -10.82
CA LEU A 192 -10.52 6.82 -11.22
C LEU A 192 -11.53 7.30 -10.18
N LYS A 193 -11.22 7.06 -8.90
CA LYS A 193 -12.06 7.53 -7.77
C LYS A 193 -12.17 9.05 -7.73
N LEU A 194 -11.08 9.77 -8.02
CA LEU A 194 -11.10 11.23 -8.09
C LEU A 194 -11.87 11.75 -9.31
N ALA A 195 -11.75 11.09 -10.46
CA ALA A 195 -12.48 11.45 -11.68
C ALA A 195 -13.99 11.16 -11.57
N LYS A 196 -14.36 10.06 -10.90
CA LYS A 196 -15.76 9.68 -10.61
C LYS A 196 -16.34 10.40 -9.40
N ALA A 197 -15.50 10.96 -8.53
CA ALA A 197 -15.99 11.75 -7.40
C ALA A 197 -16.83 12.90 -7.96
N PRO A 198 -18.06 13.10 -7.45
CA PRO A 198 -18.89 14.18 -7.93
C PRO A 198 -18.10 15.49 -7.84
N LEU A 199 -18.06 16.26 -8.95
CA LEU A 199 -17.47 17.61 -9.03
C LEU A 199 -18.07 18.62 -8.03
N THR A 200 -18.97 18.17 -7.16
CA THR A 200 -19.49 18.93 -6.04
C THR A 200 -19.27 18.12 -4.76
N PRO A 201 -18.26 18.47 -3.93
CA PRO A 201 -18.39 18.23 -2.50
C PRO A 201 -19.78 18.73 -2.08
N GLU A 202 -20.52 17.99 -1.25
CA GLU A 202 -21.78 18.51 -0.69
C GLU A 202 -21.57 19.85 0.05
N MET A 203 -20.32 20.17 0.39
CA MET A 203 -19.88 21.48 0.89
C MET A 203 -20.01 22.62 -0.14
N LEU A 204 -19.91 22.35 -1.45
CA LEU A 204 -20.19 23.32 -2.52
C LEU A 204 -21.69 23.45 -2.82
N LYS A 205 -22.53 22.48 -2.46
CA LYS A 205 -24.00 22.63 -2.54
C LYS A 205 -24.56 23.48 -1.40
N LYS A 206 -23.90 23.48 -0.23
CA LYS A 206 -24.25 24.37 0.90
C LYS A 206 -23.51 25.71 0.89
N GLY A 207 -22.40 25.81 0.17
CA GLY A 207 -21.73 27.07 -0.10
C GLY A 207 -22.15 27.63 -1.46
N LYS A 208 -23.27 28.37 -1.51
CA LYS A 208 -23.44 29.41 -2.54
C LYS A 208 -22.31 30.44 -2.36
N PHE A 209 -21.11 30.14 -2.84
CA PHE A 209 -20.22 31.20 -3.31
C PHE A 209 -20.68 31.57 -4.70
N THR A 210 -21.85 32.22 -4.74
CA THR A 210 -22.14 33.16 -5.80
C THR A 210 -21.04 34.21 -5.72
N THR A 211 -20.06 34.13 -6.61
CA THR A 211 -19.40 35.34 -7.13
C THR A 211 -20.42 36.12 -7.95
N GLU A 212 -21.53 36.47 -7.32
CA GLU A 212 -22.32 37.61 -7.75
C GLU A 212 -21.51 38.81 -7.27
N ALA A 213 -21.05 39.63 -8.21
CA ALA A 213 -20.54 40.96 -7.91
C ALA A 213 -21.44 41.58 -6.84
N PRO A 214 -20.89 42.22 -5.78
CA PRO A 214 -21.70 42.71 -4.67
C PRO A 214 -22.89 43.46 -5.24
N SER A 215 -24.10 42.97 -4.90
CA SER A 215 -25.35 43.59 -5.31
C SER A 215 -25.22 45.09 -5.08
N LYS A 216 -25.56 45.91 -6.09
CA LYS A 216 -25.35 47.37 -6.07
C LYS A 216 -25.82 48.00 -4.74
N THR A 217 -26.86 47.43 -4.14
CA THR A 217 -27.43 47.81 -2.85
C THR A 217 -26.46 47.61 -1.67
N ALA A 218 -25.70 46.50 -1.62
CA ALA A 218 -24.72 46.22 -0.57
C ALA A 218 -23.54 47.20 -0.62
N THR A 219 -23.08 47.54 -1.83
CA THR A 219 -22.03 48.55 -2.03
C THR A 219 -22.47 49.94 -1.56
N TRP A 220 -23.70 50.35 -1.87
CA TRP A 220 -24.24 51.63 -1.40
C TRP A 220 -24.44 51.68 0.11
N VAL A 221 -24.93 50.59 0.72
CA VAL A 221 -25.07 50.50 2.19
C VAL A 221 -23.71 50.61 2.88
N LEU A 222 -22.67 49.96 2.35
CA LEU A 222 -21.31 50.06 2.88
C LEU A 222 -20.77 51.51 2.81
N ILE A 223 -20.99 52.20 1.68
CA ILE A 223 -20.59 53.60 1.52
C ILE A 223 -21.30 54.51 2.53
N PHE A 224 -22.61 54.33 2.74
CA PHE A 224 -23.36 55.10 3.72
C PHE A 224 -22.87 54.88 5.15
N VAL A 225 -22.55 53.64 5.52
CA VAL A 225 -22.00 53.32 6.85
C VAL A 225 -20.66 54.03 7.08
N ILE A 226 -19.77 54.01 6.08
CA ILE A 226 -18.47 54.70 6.16
C ILE A 226 -18.66 56.22 6.27
N MET A 227 -19.57 56.81 5.49
CA MET A 227 -19.87 58.24 5.57
C MET A 227 -20.42 58.67 6.93
N ILE A 228 -21.37 57.91 7.49
CA ILE A 228 -21.94 58.20 8.82
C ILE A 228 -20.87 58.09 9.90
N PHE A 229 -20.01 57.06 9.82
CA PHE A 229 -18.91 56.88 10.74
C PHE A 229 -17.92 58.05 10.70
N LEU A 230 -17.53 58.50 9.50
CA LEU A 230 -16.63 59.66 9.35
C LEU A 230 -17.26 60.97 9.85
N ALA A 231 -18.57 61.17 9.63
CA ALA A 231 -19.28 62.34 10.13
C ALA A 231 -19.31 62.38 11.67
N LEU A 232 -19.60 61.24 12.31
CA LEU A 232 -19.58 61.12 13.78
C LEU A 232 -18.18 61.36 14.34
N LEU A 233 -17.16 60.81 13.68
CA LEU A 233 -15.76 60.98 14.08
C LEU A 233 -15.35 62.45 13.99
N SER A 234 -15.68 63.13 12.89
CA SER A 234 -15.46 64.59 12.72
C SER A 234 -16.14 65.41 13.82
N LEU A 235 -17.37 65.05 14.19
CA LEU A 235 -18.12 65.71 15.27
C LEU A 235 -17.40 65.62 16.62
N VAL A 236 -16.89 64.44 16.97
CA VAL A 236 -16.12 64.22 18.21
C VAL A 236 -14.83 65.06 18.23
N PHE A 237 -14.10 65.10 17.11
CA PHE A 237 -12.90 65.93 16.98
C PHE A 237 -13.23 67.43 17.12
N PHE A 238 -14.31 67.88 16.48
CA PHE A 238 -14.75 69.27 16.55
C PHE A 238 -15.08 69.69 17.99
N PHE A 239 -15.85 68.86 18.73
CA PHE A 239 -16.17 69.16 20.14
C PHE A 239 -14.94 69.12 21.05
N THR A 240 -14.01 68.20 20.81
CA THR A 240 -12.77 68.09 21.58
C THR A 240 -11.91 69.34 21.38
N TRP A 241 -11.73 69.77 20.12
CA TRP A 241 -11.03 71.01 19.79
C TRP A 241 -11.72 72.24 20.37
N HIS A 242 -13.04 72.36 20.21
CA HIS A 242 -13.81 73.51 20.70
C HIS A 242 -13.76 73.63 22.24
N ARG A 243 -13.67 72.50 22.96
CA ARG A 243 -13.45 72.49 24.41
C ARG A 243 -12.03 72.93 24.77
N GLN A 244 -11.01 72.44 24.05
CA GLN A 244 -9.62 72.82 24.28
C GLN A 244 -9.36 74.30 23.99
N ALA A 245 -9.89 74.86 22.91
CA ALA A 245 -9.75 76.27 22.56
C ALA A 245 -10.29 77.21 23.65
N ARG A 246 -11.43 76.86 24.28
CA ARG A 246 -11.98 77.63 25.40
C ARG A 246 -11.12 77.55 26.65
N ILE A 247 -10.47 76.42 26.92
CA ILE A 247 -9.54 76.27 28.05
C ILE A 247 -8.25 77.06 27.79
N ALA A 248 -7.72 77.01 26.57
CA ALA A 248 -6.54 77.78 26.17
C ALA A 248 -6.77 79.29 26.31
N HIS A 249 -7.94 79.79 25.88
CA HIS A 249 -8.27 81.21 26.02
C HIS A 249 -8.35 81.66 27.49
N LYS A 250 -8.87 80.82 28.39
CA LYS A 250 -8.90 81.09 29.83
C LYS A 250 -7.50 81.11 30.45
N ARG A 251 -6.62 80.19 30.05
CA ARG A 251 -5.22 80.18 30.53
C ARG A 251 -4.41 81.37 30.02
N ILE A 252 -4.62 81.76 28.76
CA ILE A 252 -3.94 82.94 28.18
C ILE A 252 -4.43 84.23 28.84
N SER A 253 -5.72 84.36 29.15
CA SER A 253 -6.23 85.54 29.87
C SER A 253 -5.75 85.61 31.32
N GLN A 254 -5.68 84.47 32.03
CA GLN A 254 -5.13 84.39 33.39
C GLN A 254 -3.63 84.69 33.41
N ALA A 255 -2.85 84.09 32.50
CA ALA A 255 -1.42 84.39 32.38
C ALA A 255 -1.19 85.88 32.04
N LYS A 256 -2.04 86.47 31.18
CA LYS A 256 -2.03 87.91 30.89
C LYS A 256 -2.28 88.73 32.17
N GLU A 257 -3.33 88.43 32.93
CA GLU A 257 -3.61 89.13 34.20
C GLU A 257 -2.48 88.98 35.23
N GLU A 258 -1.88 87.80 35.37
CA GLU A 258 -0.75 87.56 36.28
C GLU A 258 0.51 88.33 35.86
N THR A 259 0.81 88.40 34.55
CA THR A 259 2.03 89.08 34.06
C THR A 259 1.90 90.61 34.10
N PHE A 260 0.67 91.16 33.94
CA PHE A 260 0.42 92.61 34.01
C PHE A 260 0.01 93.11 35.41
N SER A 261 -0.21 92.22 36.38
CA SER A 261 -0.44 92.55 37.79
C SER A 261 0.87 92.86 38.54
N ASP A 262 2.00 92.33 38.10
CA ASP A 262 3.31 92.52 38.75
C ASP A 262 4.07 93.77 38.27
N GLU A 263 3.63 94.43 37.19
CA GLU A 263 4.20 95.73 36.75
C GLU A 263 3.54 96.95 37.43
N GLY A 264 2.61 96.72 38.36
CA GLY A 264 1.78 97.75 39.00
C GLY A 264 1.95 97.90 40.52
N LYS A 265 3.07 97.48 41.11
CA LYS A 265 3.43 97.74 42.51
C LYS A 265 4.83 98.30 42.65
#